data_AF-A0A976CJG9-F1
#
_entry.id   AF-A0A976CJG9-F1
#
_cell.length_a   1.000
_cell.length_b   1.000
_cell.length_c   1.000
_cell.angle_alpha   90.00
_cell.angle_beta   90.00
_cell.angle_gamma   90.00
#
_symmetry.space_group_name_H-M   'P 1'
#
loop_
_entity.id
_entity.type
_entity.pdbx_description
1 polymer ?
#
loop_
_entity_poly.entity_id
_entity_poly.type
_entity_poly.pdbx_seq_one_letter_code
_entity_poly.pdbx_strand_id
1 'polypeptide(L)'
;MNSEELLQWADDIVFAKAEKHLDSLQMAILEGAWQGLKYEELAKKCHRSKSHVKNIAAELWQTLSDMLGEDINKVNVRSILERKALSTIYNYGHSSQIVSSNINSRINICAENRQYPEDTKERSPFPPNSPQNKSQSPIINLTDAPELTSFYDRTSELSTLKQWISQAHTRLITVYGLSGIGKSAIALKLIEQTQTQFDYTIWLSLADTPTLSTLQTELKQFFGRSPQPPLPTVIDYFRSSRCLVILDDVQNIFKSSQLAGQYLAGYEDYGKFLKQIATSSHQSCLILLSWEKPREITTLEAVNRPARTLHLKGLGEQAAEIIREKELTDEEKWSDLIALYQGHPSWLNIIASTILELFDGSVSRFLADKNDIYLGDLEPFLESQLERLSESEKKVGYWLATQDEAVDISQQPADSELSKSELWQAIQSLARRGLVEKVLVGVRSKFQINPVFKAYIQSHANLI
;
A
#
# COMPACT_ATOMS: atom_id res chain seq x y z
N MET A 1 -3.07 -14.87 -8.46
CA MET A 1 -3.13 -15.16 -9.90
C MET A 1 -2.15 -16.27 -10.21
N ASN A 2 -2.62 -17.36 -10.81
CA ASN A 2 -1.75 -18.48 -11.21
C ASN A 2 -1.08 -18.20 -12.58
N SER A 3 -0.17 -19.08 -13.02
CA SER A 3 0.56 -18.86 -14.28
C SER A 3 -0.32 -18.91 -15.52
N GLU A 4 -1.43 -19.66 -15.50
CA GLU A 4 -2.33 -19.78 -16.65
C GLU A 4 -3.17 -18.51 -16.83
N GLU A 5 -3.69 -17.95 -15.74
CA GLU A 5 -4.44 -16.68 -15.73
C GLU A 5 -3.60 -15.50 -16.24
N LEU A 6 -2.33 -15.41 -15.84
CA LEU A 6 -1.45 -14.33 -16.29
C LEU A 6 -1.05 -14.48 -17.76
N LEU A 7 -0.88 -15.72 -18.25
CA LEU A 7 -0.61 -15.98 -19.66
C LEU A 7 -1.83 -15.60 -20.52
N GLN A 8 -3.04 -15.94 -20.06
CA GLN A 8 -4.26 -15.53 -20.74
C GLN A 8 -4.41 -14.01 -20.77
N TRP A 9 -4.16 -13.35 -19.64
CA TRP A 9 -4.20 -11.89 -19.57
C TRP A 9 -3.17 -11.21 -20.49
N ALA A 10 -1.95 -11.75 -20.57
CA ALA A 10 -0.92 -11.23 -21.46
C ALA A 10 -1.31 -11.42 -22.94
N ASP A 11 -1.94 -12.55 -23.28
CA ASP A 11 -2.48 -12.79 -24.62
C ASP A 11 -3.60 -11.81 -24.97
N ASP A 12 -4.53 -11.57 -24.05
CA ASP A 12 -5.66 -10.65 -24.23
C ASP A 12 -5.20 -9.20 -24.47
N ILE A 13 -4.12 -8.75 -23.80
CA ILE A 13 -3.54 -7.42 -24.00
C ILE A 13 -2.87 -7.29 -25.35
N VAL A 14 -2.17 -8.33 -25.79
CA VAL A 14 -1.53 -8.34 -27.11
C VAL A 14 -2.63 -8.35 -28.19
N PHE A 15 -3.69 -9.12 -28.01
CA PHE A 15 -4.83 -9.15 -28.93
C PHE A 15 -5.54 -7.79 -29.02
N ALA A 16 -5.82 -7.14 -27.88
CA ALA A 16 -6.55 -5.87 -27.82
C ALA A 16 -5.90 -4.72 -28.62
N LYS A 17 -4.58 -4.78 -28.86
CA LYS A 17 -3.84 -3.69 -29.52
C LYS A 17 -3.15 -4.10 -30.82
N ALA A 18 -2.81 -5.38 -31.00
CA ALA A 18 -2.18 -5.91 -32.22
C ALA A 18 -3.14 -6.72 -33.11
N GLU A 19 -4.39 -6.93 -32.68
CA GLU A 19 -5.41 -7.79 -33.33
C GLU A 19 -4.90 -9.21 -33.64
N LYS A 20 -3.90 -9.68 -32.87
CA LYS A 20 -3.25 -10.98 -33.02
C LYS A 20 -2.95 -11.57 -31.64
N HIS A 21 -3.28 -12.85 -31.49
CA HIS A 21 -2.92 -13.62 -30.31
C HIS A 21 -1.44 -14.03 -30.34
N LEU A 22 -0.88 -14.29 -29.16
CA LEU A 22 0.42 -14.92 -29.00
C LEU A 22 0.39 -16.32 -29.58
N ASP A 23 1.38 -16.64 -30.41
CA ASP A 23 1.52 -18.00 -30.93
C ASP A 23 2.02 -18.98 -29.86
N SER A 24 1.95 -20.27 -30.17
CA SER A 24 2.35 -21.33 -29.23
C SER A 24 3.80 -21.26 -28.78
N LEU A 25 4.69 -20.68 -29.60
CA LEU A 25 6.10 -20.50 -29.25
C LEU A 25 6.28 -19.27 -28.34
N GLN A 26 5.57 -18.18 -28.59
CA GLN A 26 5.56 -16.99 -27.75
C GLN A 26 4.98 -17.28 -26.37
N MET A 27 3.85 -18.02 -26.29
CA MET A 27 3.28 -18.47 -25.02
C MET A 27 4.28 -19.35 -24.23
N ALA A 28 4.94 -20.30 -24.89
CA ALA A 28 5.94 -21.15 -24.25
C ALA A 28 7.17 -20.38 -23.77
N ILE A 29 7.58 -19.32 -24.48
CA ILE A 29 8.67 -18.42 -24.06
C ILE A 29 8.26 -17.61 -22.83
N LEU A 30 7.03 -17.11 -22.81
CA LEU A 30 6.51 -16.32 -21.71
C LEU A 30 6.35 -17.16 -20.43
N GLU A 31 5.76 -18.35 -20.55
CA GLU A 31 5.67 -19.35 -19.49
C GLU A 31 7.07 -19.76 -18.99
N GLY A 32 8.00 -19.90 -19.93
CA GLY A 32 9.40 -20.20 -19.64
C GLY A 32 10.13 -19.14 -18.84
N ALA A 33 9.93 -17.87 -19.20
CA ALA A 33 10.50 -16.75 -18.46
C ALA A 33 9.91 -16.66 -17.06
N TRP A 34 8.62 -16.93 -16.91
CA TRP A 34 7.93 -17.00 -15.62
C TRP A 34 8.51 -18.05 -14.67
N GLN A 35 8.78 -19.24 -15.19
CA GLN A 35 9.37 -20.36 -14.46
C GLN A 35 10.88 -20.20 -14.23
N GLY A 36 11.50 -19.11 -14.70
CA GLY A 36 12.93 -18.84 -14.55
C GLY A 36 13.83 -19.73 -15.43
N LEU A 37 13.27 -20.40 -16.45
CA LEU A 37 14.02 -21.33 -17.31
C LEU A 37 15.06 -20.61 -18.16
N LYS A 38 16.22 -21.23 -18.38
CA LYS A 38 17.25 -20.70 -19.30
C LYS A 38 16.82 -20.89 -20.76
N TYR A 39 17.34 -20.05 -21.67
CA TYR A 39 16.95 -20.15 -23.09
C TYR A 39 17.39 -21.49 -23.72
N GLU A 40 18.44 -22.12 -23.16
CA GLU A 40 18.90 -23.46 -23.49
C GLU A 40 17.85 -24.54 -23.16
N GLU A 41 17.14 -24.38 -22.04
CA GLU A 41 16.11 -25.31 -21.58
C GLU A 41 14.82 -25.10 -22.38
N LEU A 42 14.47 -23.85 -22.67
CA LEU A 42 13.32 -23.51 -23.52
C LEU A 42 13.49 -23.97 -24.96
N ALA A 43 14.68 -23.83 -25.52
CA ALA A 43 15.00 -24.34 -26.85
C ALA A 43 14.80 -25.87 -26.95
N LYS A 44 15.15 -26.60 -25.88
CA LYS A 44 14.88 -28.05 -25.78
C LYS A 44 13.39 -28.34 -25.65
N LYS A 45 12.67 -27.64 -24.77
CA LYS A 45 11.21 -27.79 -24.56
C LYS A 45 10.41 -27.53 -25.84
N CYS A 46 10.82 -26.55 -26.64
CA CYS A 46 10.11 -26.15 -27.85
C CYS A 46 10.63 -26.81 -29.14
N HIS A 47 11.62 -27.72 -29.07
CA HIS A 47 12.30 -28.31 -30.24
C HIS A 47 12.78 -27.26 -31.27
N ARG A 48 13.44 -26.20 -30.78
CA ARG A 48 13.99 -25.09 -31.58
C ARG A 48 15.44 -24.82 -31.24
N SER A 49 16.14 -24.04 -32.08
CA SER A 49 17.49 -23.59 -31.75
C SER A 49 17.44 -22.47 -30.70
N LYS A 50 18.45 -22.42 -29.82
CA LYS A 50 18.60 -21.35 -28.83
C LYS A 50 18.57 -19.95 -29.47
N SER A 51 19.21 -19.80 -30.63
CA SER A 51 19.26 -18.54 -31.37
C SER A 51 17.87 -18.12 -31.85
N HIS A 52 17.07 -19.06 -32.34
CA HIS A 52 15.71 -18.79 -32.77
C HIS A 52 14.82 -18.38 -31.60
N VAL A 53 14.87 -19.10 -30.47
CA VAL A 53 14.12 -18.74 -29.25
C VAL A 53 14.51 -17.36 -28.73
N LYS A 54 15.80 -17.00 -28.76
CA LYS A 54 16.26 -15.67 -28.33
C LYS A 54 15.72 -14.54 -29.22
N ASN A 55 15.66 -14.74 -30.53
CA ASN A 55 15.15 -13.75 -31.46
C ASN A 55 13.66 -13.51 -31.22
N ILE A 56 12.86 -14.58 -31.14
CA ILE A 56 11.42 -14.49 -30.86
C ILE A 56 11.17 -13.88 -29.47
N ALA A 57 11.97 -14.24 -28.47
CA ALA A 57 11.85 -13.64 -27.13
C ALA A 57 12.15 -12.13 -27.16
N ALA A 58 13.16 -11.68 -27.91
CA ALA A 58 13.46 -10.26 -28.03
C ALA A 58 12.31 -9.47 -28.68
N GLU A 59 11.70 -10.03 -29.74
CA GLU A 59 10.52 -9.45 -30.38
C GLU A 59 9.31 -9.41 -29.43
N LEU A 60 9.10 -10.47 -28.65
CA LEU A 60 8.04 -10.55 -27.64
C LEU A 60 8.23 -9.49 -26.54
N TRP A 61 9.46 -9.32 -26.05
CA TRP A 61 9.78 -8.31 -25.04
C TRP A 61 9.54 -6.89 -25.55
N GLN A 62 9.96 -6.59 -26.78
CA GLN A 62 9.66 -5.29 -27.40
C GLN A 62 8.15 -5.07 -27.55
N THR A 63 7.43 -6.08 -28.03
CA THR A 63 5.97 -6.01 -28.16
C THR A 63 5.32 -5.70 -26.82
N LEU A 64 5.63 -6.46 -25.77
CA LEU A 64 5.08 -6.22 -24.44
C LEU A 64 5.51 -4.86 -23.87
N SER A 65 6.73 -4.41 -24.15
CA SER A 65 7.21 -3.09 -23.70
C SER A 65 6.39 -1.95 -24.31
N ASP A 66 6.13 -2.02 -25.62
CA ASP A 66 5.30 -1.07 -26.35
C ASP A 66 3.83 -1.10 -25.90
N MET A 67 3.35 -2.27 -25.46
CA MET A 67 1.99 -2.41 -24.95
C MET A 67 1.84 -1.82 -23.55
N LEU A 68 2.78 -2.09 -22.66
CA LEU A 68 2.68 -1.79 -21.23
C LEU A 68 3.35 -0.47 -20.82
N GLY A 69 4.07 0.17 -21.74
CA GLY A 69 4.73 1.46 -21.54
C GLY A 69 5.97 1.37 -20.64
N GLU A 70 6.54 0.18 -20.46
CA GLU A 70 7.68 -0.08 -19.58
C GLU A 70 8.68 -1.01 -20.27
N ASP A 71 9.98 -0.85 -20.01
CA ASP A 71 11.02 -1.71 -20.60
C ASP A 71 10.98 -3.13 -20.05
N ILE A 72 10.51 -4.08 -20.87
CA ILE A 72 10.37 -5.49 -20.52
C ILE A 72 11.55 -6.28 -21.09
N ASN A 73 12.07 -7.17 -20.26
CA ASN A 73 13.08 -8.15 -20.60
C ASN A 73 12.84 -9.44 -19.79
N LYS A 74 13.60 -10.49 -20.08
CA LYS A 74 13.43 -11.78 -19.42
C LYS A 74 13.49 -11.74 -17.88
N VAL A 75 14.24 -10.80 -17.30
CA VAL A 75 14.46 -10.74 -15.85
C VAL A 75 13.28 -10.08 -15.13
N ASN A 76 12.66 -9.07 -15.75
CA ASN A 76 11.59 -8.27 -15.13
C ASN A 76 10.19 -8.57 -15.68
N VAL A 77 10.05 -9.36 -16.75
CA VAL A 77 8.74 -9.64 -17.37
C VAL A 77 7.75 -10.21 -16.36
N ARG A 78 8.19 -11.08 -15.46
CA ARG A 78 7.32 -11.65 -14.42
C ARG A 78 6.75 -10.58 -13.50
N SER A 79 7.61 -9.78 -12.88
CA SER A 79 7.17 -8.76 -11.92
C SER A 79 6.35 -7.64 -12.57
N ILE A 80 6.69 -7.26 -13.81
CA ILE A 80 5.93 -6.25 -14.57
C ILE A 80 4.54 -6.78 -14.92
N LEU A 81 4.42 -8.02 -15.42
CA LEU A 81 3.11 -8.59 -15.74
C LEU A 81 2.28 -8.86 -14.49
N GLU A 82 2.87 -9.35 -13.39
CA GLU A 82 2.18 -9.52 -12.10
C GLU A 82 1.61 -8.19 -11.62
N ARG A 83 2.44 -7.14 -11.56
CA ARG A 83 2.03 -5.81 -11.11
C ARG A 83 0.95 -5.22 -12.01
N LYS A 84 1.13 -5.29 -13.33
CA LYS A 84 0.18 -4.71 -14.31
C LYS A 84 -1.13 -5.50 -14.33
N ALA A 85 -1.10 -6.82 -14.30
CA ALA A 85 -2.29 -7.65 -14.26
C ALA A 85 -3.10 -7.42 -13.00
N LEU A 86 -2.45 -7.34 -11.85
CA LEU A 86 -3.11 -6.95 -10.60
C LEU A 86 -3.74 -5.56 -10.75
N SER A 87 -2.99 -4.56 -11.24
CA SER A 87 -3.54 -3.21 -11.45
C SER A 87 -4.73 -3.19 -12.42
N THR A 88 -4.71 -3.99 -13.49
CA THR A 88 -5.79 -4.07 -14.48
C THR A 88 -7.00 -4.81 -13.94
N ILE A 89 -6.83 -5.86 -13.12
CA ILE A 89 -7.93 -6.58 -12.46
C ILE A 89 -8.60 -5.67 -11.41
N TYR A 90 -7.81 -4.91 -10.64
CA TYR A 90 -8.34 -3.89 -9.72
C TYR A 90 -9.10 -2.77 -10.46
N ASN A 91 -8.70 -2.45 -11.70
CA ASN A 91 -9.36 -1.46 -12.54
C ASN A 91 -10.59 -2.00 -13.31
N TYR A 92 -10.62 -3.27 -13.73
CA TYR A 92 -11.74 -3.84 -14.49
C TYR A 92 -12.95 -4.25 -13.63
N GLY A 93 -12.74 -4.53 -12.33
CA GLY A 93 -13.84 -4.56 -11.36
C GLY A 93 -14.59 -3.22 -11.20
N HIS A 94 -14.11 -2.16 -11.85
CA HIS A 94 -14.69 -0.81 -11.87
C HIS A 94 -15.16 -0.35 -13.26
N SER A 95 -15.19 -1.21 -14.30
CA SER A 95 -15.73 -0.79 -15.62
C SER A 95 -16.37 -1.95 -16.39
N SER A 96 -17.68 -2.12 -16.24
CA SER A 96 -18.50 -2.65 -17.33
C SER A 96 -19.09 -1.45 -18.09
N GLN A 97 -18.93 -1.49 -19.42
CA GLN A 97 -19.52 -0.59 -20.42
C GLN A 97 -18.89 0.81 -20.60
N ILE A 98 -17.89 0.94 -21.50
CA ILE A 98 -17.97 1.91 -22.62
C ILE A 98 -17.33 1.30 -23.88
N VAL A 99 -18.17 1.21 -24.90
CA VAL A 99 -17.87 0.95 -26.31
C VAL A 99 -16.93 2.01 -26.87
N SER A 100 -15.89 1.55 -27.56
CA SER A 100 -15.19 2.21 -28.69
C SER A 100 -15.23 3.73 -28.79
N SER A 101 -14.10 4.39 -28.53
CA SER A 101 -13.47 5.45 -29.36
C SER A 101 -12.72 6.47 -28.50
N ASN A 102 -11.44 6.71 -28.86
CA ASN A 102 -10.69 7.98 -28.77
C ASN A 102 -9.21 7.62 -28.98
N ILE A 103 -8.76 7.47 -30.22
CA ILE A 103 -8.28 8.55 -31.10
C ILE A 103 -7.20 9.40 -30.43
N ASN A 104 -5.97 9.18 -30.88
CA ASN A 104 -4.81 10.06 -30.82
C ASN A 104 -5.13 11.55 -30.68
N SER A 105 -4.56 12.19 -29.67
CA SER A 105 -4.03 13.55 -29.87
C SER A 105 -2.90 13.84 -28.89
N ARG A 106 -1.69 13.92 -29.45
CA ARG A 106 -0.56 14.64 -28.85
C ARG A 106 -0.92 16.12 -28.84
N ILE A 107 -0.93 16.76 -27.66
CA ILE A 107 -0.84 18.22 -27.58
C ILE A 107 0.20 18.57 -26.52
N ASN A 108 1.33 19.06 -27.00
CA ASN A 108 2.23 19.94 -26.29
C ASN A 108 2.27 21.22 -27.12
N ILE A 109 2.25 22.40 -26.48
CA ILE A 109 2.99 23.63 -26.85
C ILE A 109 2.48 24.82 -26.01
N CYS A 110 3.41 25.28 -25.18
CA CYS A 110 3.83 26.66 -24.88
C CYS A 110 2.79 27.80 -24.91
N ALA A 111 2.71 28.48 -23.76
CA ALA A 111 2.14 29.81 -23.61
C ALA A 111 3.02 30.87 -24.30
N GLU A 112 2.43 31.60 -25.24
CA GLU A 112 3.01 32.82 -25.81
C GLU A 112 2.65 34.06 -24.98
N ASN A 113 3.70 34.82 -24.66
CA ASN A 113 3.68 36.16 -24.12
C ASN A 113 2.92 37.13 -25.03
N ARG A 114 2.05 37.97 -24.45
CA ARG A 114 1.65 39.24 -25.06
C ARG A 114 2.37 40.38 -24.34
N GLN A 115 3.23 41.07 -25.09
CA GLN A 115 3.80 42.37 -24.72
C GLN A 115 2.89 43.49 -25.22
N TYR A 116 2.71 44.53 -24.40
CA TYR A 116 2.67 45.94 -24.84
C TYR A 116 3.32 46.83 -23.76
N PRO A 117 3.98 47.95 -24.13
CA PRO A 117 4.90 48.69 -23.25
C PRO A 117 4.29 49.99 -22.69
N GLU A 118 4.82 50.49 -21.58
CA GLU A 118 4.95 51.94 -21.36
C GLU A 118 6.02 52.28 -20.31
N ASP A 119 6.78 53.33 -20.62
CA ASP A 119 7.97 53.86 -19.96
C ASP A 119 7.71 54.49 -18.58
N THR A 120 8.67 54.39 -17.65
CA THR A 120 9.28 55.57 -16.99
C THR A 120 10.54 55.22 -16.17
N LYS A 121 11.41 56.22 -16.03
CA LYS A 121 12.86 56.18 -15.75
C LYS A 121 13.27 56.17 -14.26
N GLU A 122 14.48 55.63 -14.06
CA GLU A 122 15.57 56.03 -13.12
C GLU A 122 15.40 56.03 -11.59
N ARG A 123 16.17 55.17 -10.89
CA ARG A 123 17.37 55.55 -10.09
C ARG A 123 18.04 54.34 -9.40
N SER A 124 19.38 54.30 -9.43
CA SER A 124 20.30 53.33 -8.77
C SER A 124 20.66 53.77 -7.31
N PRO A 125 21.66 53.18 -6.61
CA PRO A 125 21.88 51.78 -6.20
C PRO A 125 22.29 51.66 -4.69
N PHE A 126 22.07 50.53 -3.98
CA PHE A 126 22.79 50.18 -2.71
C PHE A 126 22.60 48.68 -2.34
N PRO A 127 23.47 48.06 -1.50
CA PRO A 127 24.49 47.05 -1.87
C PRO A 127 24.09 45.57 -1.58
N PRO A 128 24.89 44.58 -2.03
CA PRO A 128 24.57 43.16 -1.88
C PRO A 128 25.04 42.66 -0.50
N ASN A 129 24.17 41.97 0.24
CA ASN A 129 24.58 40.94 1.21
C ASN A 129 23.39 40.18 1.78
N SER A 130 23.01 39.10 1.09
CA SER A 130 22.63 37.83 1.71
C SER A 130 22.79 36.77 0.62
N PRO A 131 23.40 35.60 0.87
CA PRO A 131 23.25 34.49 -0.06
C PRO A 131 21.77 34.11 0.00
N GLN A 132 20.99 34.63 -0.95
CA GLN A 132 19.74 34.02 -1.33
C GLN A 132 20.11 32.58 -1.71
N ASN A 133 19.84 31.65 -0.79
CA ASN A 133 19.81 30.24 -1.10
C ASN A 133 18.88 30.14 -2.31
N LYS A 134 19.46 29.92 -3.49
CA LYS A 134 18.70 29.69 -4.72
C LYS A 134 17.68 28.63 -4.35
N SER A 135 16.41 28.97 -4.43
CA SER A 135 15.28 28.06 -4.25
C SER A 135 15.43 26.94 -5.27
N GLN A 136 16.15 25.88 -4.92
CA GLN A 136 16.17 24.66 -5.69
C GLN A 136 14.78 24.04 -5.55
N SER A 137 14.16 23.76 -6.68
CA SER A 137 12.91 23.01 -6.72
C SER A 137 13.11 21.68 -6.00
N PRO A 138 12.14 21.24 -5.17
CA PRO A 138 12.23 19.96 -4.46
C PRO A 138 12.46 18.81 -5.46
N ILE A 139 13.38 17.90 -5.13
CA ILE A 139 13.68 16.72 -5.94
C ILE A 139 12.78 15.58 -5.47
N ILE A 140 11.98 15.02 -6.38
CA ILE A 140 10.91 14.09 -6.04
C ILE A 140 11.00 12.82 -6.88
N ASN A 141 10.86 11.67 -6.23
CA ASN A 141 10.71 10.38 -6.89
C ASN A 141 9.54 9.62 -6.26
N LEU A 142 8.45 9.50 -7.03
CA LEU A 142 7.25 8.76 -6.63
C LEU A 142 6.98 7.58 -7.58
N THR A 143 7.99 7.07 -8.29
CA THR A 143 7.83 6.00 -9.30
C THR A 143 7.17 4.75 -8.72
N ASP A 144 7.49 4.40 -7.46
CA ASP A 144 6.95 3.23 -6.78
C ASP A 144 5.62 3.51 -6.04
N ALA A 145 5.13 4.75 -6.08
CA ALA A 145 3.90 5.10 -5.39
C ALA A 145 2.68 4.64 -6.21
N PRO A 146 1.63 4.10 -5.56
CA PRO A 146 0.42 3.72 -6.27
C PRO A 146 -0.31 4.95 -6.83
N GLU A 147 -1.11 4.75 -7.88
CA GLU A 147 -1.97 5.81 -8.41
C GLU A 147 -3.08 6.13 -7.41
N LEU A 148 -3.33 7.42 -7.19
CA LEU A 148 -4.41 7.88 -6.33
C LEU A 148 -5.71 8.00 -7.14
N THR A 149 -6.52 6.96 -7.14
CA THR A 149 -7.80 6.92 -7.86
C THR A 149 -8.90 7.68 -7.13
N SER A 150 -9.02 7.48 -5.81
CA SER A 150 -10.00 8.15 -4.94
C SER A 150 -9.37 8.59 -3.63
N PHE A 151 -9.86 9.71 -3.07
CA PHE A 151 -9.45 10.16 -1.74
C PHE A 151 -10.66 10.66 -0.95
N TYR A 152 -11.06 9.88 0.05
CA TYR A 152 -12.15 10.20 0.96
C TYR A 152 -11.65 11.02 2.15
N ASP A 153 -12.56 11.75 2.81
CA ASP A 153 -12.20 12.71 3.87
C ASP A 153 -11.37 12.07 5.01
N ARG A 154 -10.12 12.50 5.10
CA ARG A 154 -9.14 12.17 6.16
C ARG A 154 -8.50 13.43 6.72
N THR A 155 -9.27 14.52 6.78
CA THR A 155 -8.74 15.85 7.12
C THR A 155 -8.12 15.88 8.52
N SER A 156 -8.69 15.14 9.48
CA SER A 156 -8.19 15.09 10.86
C SER A 156 -6.82 14.39 10.95
N GLU A 157 -6.67 13.28 10.23
CA GLU A 157 -5.46 12.49 10.15
C GLU A 157 -4.37 13.23 9.38
N LEU A 158 -4.72 13.86 8.26
CA LEU A 158 -3.79 14.72 7.49
C LEU A 158 -3.30 15.89 8.33
N SER A 159 -4.20 16.57 9.06
CA SER A 159 -3.84 17.67 9.94
C SER A 159 -2.85 17.21 11.03
N THR A 160 -3.12 16.05 11.62
CA THR A 160 -2.23 15.43 12.62
C THR A 160 -0.85 15.14 12.05
N LEU A 161 -0.75 14.54 10.86
CA LEU A 161 0.52 14.23 10.21
C LEU A 161 1.32 15.50 9.87
N LYS A 162 0.65 16.53 9.33
CA LYS A 162 1.27 17.83 9.08
C LYS A 162 1.80 18.47 10.36
N GLN A 163 1.04 18.43 11.44
CA GLN A 163 1.49 18.94 12.73
C GLN A 163 2.75 18.21 13.21
N TRP A 164 2.79 16.89 13.08
CA TRP A 164 3.93 16.08 13.47
C TRP A 164 5.19 16.38 12.65
N ILE A 165 5.04 16.66 11.35
CA ILE A 165 6.13 16.98 10.43
C ILE A 165 6.66 18.41 10.61
N SER A 166 5.75 19.39 10.67
CA SER A 166 6.11 20.81 10.61
C SER A 166 6.42 21.38 11.99
N GLN A 167 5.66 21.01 13.03
CA GLN A 167 5.79 21.61 14.37
C GLN A 167 6.58 20.71 15.34
N ALA A 168 6.27 19.42 15.38
CA ALA A 168 6.93 18.50 16.31
C ALA A 168 8.27 17.97 15.80
N HIS A 169 8.62 18.23 14.53
CA HIS A 169 9.80 17.71 13.85
C HIS A 169 10.00 16.20 14.09
N THR A 170 8.91 15.45 13.96
CA THR A 170 8.91 14.00 14.15
C THR A 170 9.76 13.36 13.05
N ARG A 171 10.70 12.50 13.45
CA ARG A 171 11.69 11.88 12.54
C ARG A 171 11.23 10.54 11.99
N LEU A 172 10.38 9.84 12.75
CA LEU A 172 9.84 8.55 12.39
C LEU A 172 8.33 8.54 12.64
N ILE A 173 7.53 8.36 11.59
CA ILE A 173 6.08 8.23 11.70
C ILE A 173 5.70 6.83 11.23
N THR A 174 4.92 6.10 12.01
CA THR A 174 4.29 4.85 11.54
C THR A 174 2.82 5.11 11.29
N VAL A 175 2.37 4.99 10.05
CA VAL A 175 0.94 4.98 9.71
C VAL A 175 0.56 3.52 9.51
N TYR A 176 -0.30 3.01 10.38
CA TYR A 176 -0.71 1.61 10.30
C TYR A 176 -2.22 1.41 10.35
N GLY A 177 -2.67 0.26 9.85
CA GLY A 177 -4.08 -0.12 9.76
C GLY A 177 -4.28 -1.19 8.69
N LEU A 178 -5.45 -1.81 8.66
CA LEU A 178 -5.76 -2.94 7.77
C LEU A 178 -5.48 -2.63 6.28
N SER A 179 -5.26 -3.68 5.49
CA SER A 179 -5.05 -3.53 4.04
C SER A 179 -6.28 -2.87 3.40
N GLY A 180 -6.08 -1.90 2.49
CA GLY A 180 -7.19 -1.16 1.88
C GLY A 180 -7.82 -0.04 2.73
N ILE A 181 -7.31 0.25 3.94
CA ILE A 181 -7.85 1.31 4.80
C ILE A 181 -7.54 2.75 4.32
N GLY A 182 -6.61 2.90 3.37
CA GLY A 182 -6.19 4.20 2.80
C GLY A 182 -4.84 4.75 3.28
N LYS A 183 -3.90 3.89 3.74
CA LYS A 183 -2.55 4.30 4.17
C LYS A 183 -1.75 5.01 3.06
N SER A 184 -1.70 4.42 1.87
CA SER A 184 -0.95 4.98 0.74
C SER A 184 -1.63 6.26 0.22
N ALA A 185 -2.97 6.28 0.22
CA ALA A 185 -3.76 7.44 -0.18
C ALA A 185 -3.50 8.67 0.71
N ILE A 186 -3.45 8.50 2.03
CA ILE A 186 -3.15 9.61 2.94
C ILE A 186 -1.69 10.07 2.83
N ALA A 187 -0.74 9.16 2.58
CA ALA A 187 0.67 9.52 2.38
C ALA A 187 0.87 10.34 1.10
N LEU A 188 0.18 9.98 0.00
CA LEU A 188 0.20 10.74 -1.25
C LEU A 188 -0.37 12.16 -1.07
N LYS A 189 -1.53 12.29 -0.41
CA LYS A 189 -2.09 13.61 -0.08
C LYS A 189 -1.21 14.42 0.86
N LEU A 190 -0.53 13.77 1.80
CA LEU A 190 0.43 14.43 2.67
C LEU A 190 1.62 14.98 1.87
N ILE A 191 2.17 14.20 0.93
CA ILE A 191 3.26 14.64 0.06
C ILE A 191 2.80 15.86 -0.76
N GLU A 192 1.66 15.77 -1.44
CA GLU A 192 1.08 16.87 -2.23
C GLU A 192 1.01 18.18 -1.41
N GLN A 193 0.63 18.08 -0.13
CA GLN A 193 0.42 19.23 0.75
C GLN A 193 1.66 19.68 1.54
N THR A 194 2.77 18.93 1.49
CA THR A 194 4.00 19.23 2.24
C THR A 194 5.27 19.27 1.38
N GLN A 195 5.15 19.03 0.09
CA GLN A 195 6.25 18.94 -0.88
C GLN A 195 7.24 20.11 -0.81
N THR A 196 6.75 21.33 -0.61
CA THR A 196 7.60 22.54 -0.55
C THR A 196 8.42 22.66 0.72
N GLN A 197 8.19 21.80 1.72
CA GLN A 197 8.91 21.80 3.01
C GLN A 197 10.13 20.87 3.02
N PHE A 198 10.39 20.13 1.93
CA PHE A 198 11.47 19.15 1.85
C PHE A 198 12.31 19.38 0.60
N ASP A 199 13.63 19.25 0.74
CA ASP A 199 14.57 19.32 -0.40
C ASP A 199 14.46 18.06 -1.27
N TYR A 200 14.18 16.91 -0.62
CA TYR A 200 14.07 15.61 -1.25
C TYR A 200 12.82 14.87 -0.76
N THR A 201 12.03 14.31 -1.68
CA THR A 201 10.94 13.38 -1.35
C THR A 201 11.08 12.10 -2.16
N ILE A 202 11.07 10.94 -1.50
CA ILE A 202 11.13 9.65 -2.19
C ILE A 202 10.12 8.67 -1.58
N TRP A 203 9.43 7.95 -2.46
CA TRP A 203 8.63 6.78 -2.14
C TRP A 203 9.36 5.52 -2.55
N LEU A 204 9.43 4.53 -1.67
CA LEU A 204 10.00 3.21 -1.93
C LEU A 204 9.03 2.14 -1.44
N SER A 205 8.81 1.10 -2.25
CA SER A 205 8.02 -0.05 -1.85
C SER A 205 8.91 -1.18 -1.32
N LEU A 206 8.47 -1.84 -0.25
CA LEU A 206 9.07 -3.09 0.23
C LEU A 206 8.34 -4.34 -0.29
N ALA A 207 7.53 -4.22 -1.35
CA ALA A 207 6.86 -5.34 -2.04
C ALA A 207 7.82 -6.48 -2.39
N ASP A 208 8.93 -6.15 -3.06
CA ASP A 208 9.95 -7.12 -3.48
C ASP A 208 10.93 -7.51 -2.35
N THR A 209 10.63 -7.08 -1.12
CA THR A 209 11.41 -7.41 0.08
C THR A 209 12.92 -7.09 -0.08
N PRO A 210 13.32 -5.84 -0.42
CA PRO A 210 14.72 -5.51 -0.62
C PRO A 210 15.51 -5.58 0.70
N THR A 211 16.77 -6.01 0.65
CA THR A 211 17.65 -5.94 1.82
C THR A 211 17.89 -4.49 2.26
N LEU A 212 18.23 -4.28 3.53
CA LEU A 212 18.54 -2.92 4.02
C LEU A 212 19.70 -2.29 3.24
N SER A 213 20.70 -3.08 2.84
CA SER A 213 21.85 -2.59 2.06
C SER A 213 21.42 -2.06 0.69
N THR A 214 20.49 -2.76 0.02
CA THR A 214 19.89 -2.33 -1.25
C THR A 214 19.16 -1.01 -1.06
N LEU A 215 18.27 -0.93 -0.06
CA LEU A 215 17.49 0.27 0.25
C LEU A 215 18.40 1.48 0.56
N GLN A 216 19.43 1.28 1.39
CA GLN A 216 20.37 2.34 1.73
C GLN A 216 21.19 2.80 0.54
N THR A 217 21.53 1.89 -0.38
CA THR A 217 22.25 2.24 -1.62
C THR A 217 21.41 3.12 -2.52
N GLU A 218 20.13 2.76 -2.70
CA GLU A 218 19.18 3.54 -3.48
C GLU A 218 18.93 4.93 -2.87
N LEU A 219 18.71 5.01 -1.55
CA LEU A 219 18.57 6.29 -0.85
C LEU A 219 19.80 7.17 -1.03
N LYS A 220 21.01 6.62 -0.87
CA LYS A 220 22.26 7.37 -1.08
C LYS A 220 22.41 7.85 -2.53
N GLN A 221 22.05 7.02 -3.51
CA GLN A 221 22.10 7.40 -4.92
C GLN A 221 21.09 8.53 -5.24
N PHE A 222 19.89 8.47 -4.65
CA PHE A 222 18.87 9.50 -4.82
C PHE A 222 19.29 10.84 -4.20
N PHE A 223 19.75 10.84 -2.94
CA PHE A 223 20.19 12.08 -2.28
C PHE A 223 21.50 12.63 -2.85
N GLY A 224 22.37 11.77 -3.39
CA GLY A 224 23.62 12.13 -4.04
C GLY A 224 23.47 12.84 -5.40
N ARG A 225 22.25 13.12 -5.86
CA ARG A 225 22.00 13.88 -7.11
C ARG A 225 22.39 15.37 -7.02
N SER A 226 22.67 15.87 -5.82
CA SER A 226 23.18 17.24 -5.61
C SER A 226 24.66 17.36 -5.98
N PRO A 227 25.16 18.55 -6.38
CA PRO A 227 26.58 18.80 -6.65
C PRO A 227 27.52 18.64 -5.43
N GLN A 228 26.99 18.30 -4.25
CA GLN A 228 27.76 18.01 -3.03
C GLN A 228 28.50 16.66 -3.13
N PRO A 229 29.65 16.50 -2.45
CA PRO A 229 30.31 15.20 -2.38
C PRO A 229 29.39 14.15 -1.72
N PRO A 230 29.43 12.88 -2.18
CA PRO A 230 28.57 11.85 -1.63
C PRO A 230 28.87 11.63 -0.14
N LEU A 231 27.81 11.62 0.67
CA LEU A 231 27.90 11.40 2.11
C LEU A 231 27.92 9.89 2.43
N PRO A 232 28.60 9.47 3.51
CA PRO A 232 28.88 8.06 3.78
C PRO A 232 27.64 7.28 4.21
N THR A 233 26.70 7.91 4.91
CA THR A 233 25.48 7.26 5.40
C THR A 233 24.21 8.04 5.05
N VAL A 234 23.07 7.34 5.03
CA VAL A 234 21.75 7.98 4.84
C VAL A 234 21.45 9.03 5.92
N ILE A 235 21.89 8.79 7.17
CA ILE A 235 21.68 9.74 8.27
C ILE A 235 22.46 11.06 8.03
N ASP A 236 23.62 11.00 7.39
CA ASP A 236 24.38 12.21 7.06
C ASP A 236 23.64 13.06 6.01
N TYR A 237 22.98 12.42 5.03
CA TYR A 237 22.07 13.11 4.13
C TYR A 237 20.86 13.71 4.87
N PHE A 238 20.27 12.98 5.82
CA PHE A 238 19.15 13.51 6.62
C PHE A 238 19.53 14.72 7.48
N ARG A 239 20.81 14.89 7.81
CA ARG A 239 21.34 16.07 8.51
C ARG A 239 21.56 17.23 7.56
N SER A 240 22.17 16.97 6.39
CA SER A 240 22.56 18.00 5.44
C SER A 240 21.38 18.60 4.68
N SER A 241 20.33 17.80 4.44
CA SER A 241 19.13 18.20 3.69
C SER A 241 17.88 17.71 4.42
N ARG A 242 16.76 18.42 4.22
CA ARG A 242 15.46 18.03 4.76
C ARG A 242 14.79 17.05 3.80
N CYS A 243 14.78 15.78 4.16
CA CYS A 243 14.24 14.69 3.33
C CYS A 243 12.92 14.14 3.90
N LEU A 244 12.00 13.78 3.01
CA LEU A 244 10.85 12.95 3.29
C LEU A 244 11.02 11.61 2.59
N VAL A 245 10.97 10.52 3.36
CA VAL A 245 11.02 9.15 2.82
C VAL A 245 9.74 8.42 3.21
N ILE A 246 9.05 7.83 2.25
CA ILE A 246 7.94 6.90 2.49
C ILE A 246 8.43 5.48 2.20
N LEU A 247 8.28 4.59 3.17
CA LEU A 247 8.45 3.14 2.97
C LEU A 247 7.07 2.51 3.02
N ASP A 248 6.58 2.04 1.87
CA ASP A 248 5.34 1.27 1.79
C ASP A 248 5.60 -0.22 1.97
N ASP A 249 4.56 -0.95 2.35
CA ASP A 249 4.56 -2.39 2.53
C ASP A 249 5.58 -2.95 3.54
N VAL A 250 5.81 -2.23 4.63
CA VAL A 250 6.77 -2.62 5.68
C VAL A 250 6.46 -3.99 6.30
N GLN A 251 5.24 -4.50 6.16
CA GLN A 251 4.89 -5.85 6.59
C GLN A 251 5.67 -6.97 5.88
N ASN A 252 6.18 -6.71 4.67
CA ASN A 252 6.77 -7.75 3.83
C ASN A 252 8.15 -8.18 4.34
N ILE A 253 8.80 -7.35 5.14
CA ILE A 253 10.04 -7.71 5.83
C ILE A 253 9.80 -8.46 7.16
N PHE A 254 8.54 -8.76 7.51
CA PHE A 254 8.18 -9.58 8.67
C PHE A 254 7.84 -11.02 8.28
N LYS A 255 8.09 -11.94 9.21
CA LYS A 255 7.80 -13.38 9.09
C LYS A 255 6.30 -13.62 9.07
N SER A 256 5.87 -14.42 8.09
CA SER A 256 4.56 -15.06 8.11
C SER A 256 4.49 -16.13 9.22
N SER A 257 3.28 -16.41 9.69
CA SER A 257 2.96 -17.43 10.69
C SER A 257 3.71 -17.27 12.02
N GLN A 258 4.02 -16.02 12.38
CA GLN A 258 4.72 -15.63 13.60
C GLN A 258 4.03 -14.42 14.23
N LEU A 259 4.25 -14.21 15.54
CA LEU A 259 3.75 -13.01 16.21
C LEU A 259 4.27 -11.74 15.53
N ALA A 260 3.41 -10.73 15.43
CA ALA A 260 3.64 -9.45 14.79
C ALA A 260 4.94 -8.75 15.22
N GLY A 261 5.59 -8.17 14.23
CA GLY A 261 6.83 -7.40 14.20
C GLY A 261 8.10 -8.26 14.32
N GLN A 262 8.02 -9.54 13.96
CA GLN A 262 9.22 -10.40 13.84
C GLN A 262 9.78 -10.33 12.43
N TYR A 263 11.00 -9.83 12.27
CA TYR A 263 11.66 -9.74 10.97
C TYR A 263 11.97 -11.11 10.35
N LEU A 264 11.97 -11.14 9.02
CA LEU A 264 12.58 -12.22 8.23
C LEU A 264 14.07 -12.37 8.59
N ALA A 265 14.60 -13.58 8.41
CA ALA A 265 16.02 -13.84 8.66
C ALA A 265 16.89 -12.99 7.71
N GLY A 266 17.82 -12.21 8.26
CA GLY A 266 18.66 -11.27 7.51
C GLY A 266 18.06 -9.87 7.35
N TYR A 267 16.86 -9.61 7.89
CA TYR A 267 16.18 -8.32 7.83
C TYR A 267 16.14 -7.60 9.19
N GLU A 268 16.72 -8.18 10.24
CA GLU A 268 16.73 -7.62 11.60
C GLU A 268 17.43 -6.26 11.67
N ASP A 269 18.34 -5.96 10.74
CA ASP A 269 19.03 -4.67 10.68
C ASP A 269 18.09 -3.51 10.32
N TYR A 270 16.93 -3.77 9.71
CA TYR A 270 15.89 -2.75 9.55
C TYR A 270 15.48 -2.16 10.89
N GLY A 271 15.25 -2.98 11.92
CA GLY A 271 14.89 -2.50 13.25
C GLY A 271 15.95 -1.58 13.86
N LYS A 272 17.23 -1.90 13.67
CA LYS A 272 18.36 -1.05 14.09
C LYS A 272 18.37 0.28 13.34
N PHE A 273 18.14 0.25 12.03
CA PHE A 273 18.11 1.44 11.19
C PHE A 273 16.95 2.37 11.56
N LEU A 274 15.74 1.84 11.76
CA LEU A 274 14.58 2.61 12.22
C LEU A 274 14.84 3.28 13.57
N LYS A 275 15.45 2.54 14.51
CA LYS A 275 15.87 3.08 15.80
C LYS A 275 16.90 4.21 15.64
N GLN A 276 17.88 4.02 14.76
CA GLN A 276 18.91 5.04 14.47
C GLN A 276 18.30 6.32 13.90
N ILE A 277 17.34 6.21 12.96
CA ILE A 277 16.61 7.36 12.40
C ILE A 277 15.85 8.08 13.52
N ALA A 278 15.09 7.35 14.33
CA ALA A 278 14.37 7.99 15.43
C ALA A 278 15.32 8.74 16.37
N THR A 279 16.41 8.12 16.83
CA THR A 279 17.24 8.70 17.90
C THR A 279 18.28 9.72 17.43
N SER A 280 18.69 9.70 16.17
CA SER A 280 19.71 10.61 15.64
C SER A 280 19.18 12.03 15.48
N SER A 281 20.02 13.04 15.78
CA SER A 281 19.68 14.43 15.46
C SER A 281 19.76 14.66 13.95
N HIS A 282 18.62 14.97 13.35
CA HIS A 282 18.44 15.36 11.95
C HIS A 282 17.08 16.05 11.75
N GLN A 283 16.88 16.63 10.57
CA GLN A 283 15.69 17.42 10.20
C GLN A 283 14.71 16.69 9.26
N SER A 284 15.09 15.52 8.76
CA SER A 284 14.27 14.67 7.88
C SER A 284 13.21 13.86 8.62
N CYS A 285 12.25 13.33 7.86
CA CYS A 285 11.17 12.46 8.33
C CYS A 285 11.11 11.19 7.48
N LEU A 286 11.05 10.04 8.15
CA LEU A 286 10.73 8.74 7.57
C LEU A 286 9.30 8.35 7.97
N ILE A 287 8.47 8.01 6.99
CA ILE A 287 7.12 7.48 7.20
C ILE A 287 7.08 6.02 6.80
N LEU A 288 6.62 5.17 7.71
CA LEU A 288 6.37 3.74 7.49
C LEU A 288 4.89 3.53 7.26
N LEU A 289 4.53 2.89 6.14
CA LEU A 289 3.18 2.40 5.91
C LEU A 289 3.16 0.89 6.09
N SER A 290 2.28 0.41 6.97
CA SER A 290 2.16 -1.02 7.22
C SER A 290 0.79 -1.39 7.74
N TRP A 291 0.36 -2.64 7.59
CA TRP A 291 -0.75 -3.16 8.39
C TRP A 291 -0.28 -3.79 9.71
N GLU A 292 1.02 -3.99 9.88
CA GLU A 292 1.63 -4.60 11.06
C GLU A 292 2.62 -3.62 11.70
N LYS A 293 2.39 -3.24 12.95
CA LYS A 293 3.26 -2.28 13.63
C LYS A 293 4.62 -2.92 14.00
N PRO A 294 5.78 -2.37 13.58
CA PRO A 294 7.09 -2.87 14.00
C PRO A 294 7.28 -2.79 15.53
N ARG A 295 7.95 -3.79 16.13
CA ARG A 295 8.06 -3.92 17.60
C ARG A 295 8.80 -2.74 18.23
N GLU A 296 9.85 -2.27 17.58
CA GLU A 296 10.73 -1.19 18.02
C GLU A 296 9.93 0.09 18.26
N ILE A 297 8.92 0.35 17.42
CA ILE A 297 8.09 1.56 17.49
C ILE A 297 7.44 1.69 18.86
N THR A 298 6.96 0.58 19.45
CA THR A 298 6.34 0.58 20.79
C THR A 298 7.29 1.15 21.86
N THR A 299 8.60 0.88 21.74
CA THR A 299 9.60 1.43 22.66
C THR A 299 10.01 2.86 22.32
N LEU A 300 9.80 3.30 21.08
CA LEU A 300 10.20 4.62 20.58
C LEU A 300 9.13 5.70 20.78
N GLU A 301 7.87 5.33 20.98
CA GLU A 301 6.70 6.22 21.09
C GLU A 301 6.51 6.98 22.42
N ALA A 302 7.44 6.88 23.37
CA ALA A 302 7.27 7.54 24.67
C ALA A 302 7.14 9.08 24.53
N VAL A 303 6.48 9.72 25.50
CA VAL A 303 6.26 11.18 25.54
C VAL A 303 7.58 11.94 25.31
N ASN A 304 7.54 12.96 24.44
CA ASN A 304 8.69 13.77 23.98
C ASN A 304 9.70 13.04 23.07
N ARG A 305 9.35 11.90 22.45
CA ARG A 305 10.22 11.21 21.50
C ARG A 305 9.92 11.56 20.04
N PRO A 306 10.95 11.44 19.16
CA PRO A 306 10.87 11.74 17.73
C PRO A 306 10.18 10.65 16.89
N ALA A 307 9.53 9.68 17.53
CA ALA A 307 8.74 8.66 16.85
C ALA A 307 7.26 8.74 17.27
N ARG A 308 6.35 8.72 16.30
CA ARG A 308 4.90 8.74 16.53
C ARG A 308 4.20 7.72 15.66
N THR A 309 2.99 7.35 16.05
CA THR A 309 2.18 6.42 15.28
C THR A 309 0.76 6.90 15.15
N LEU A 310 0.24 6.76 13.93
CA LEU A 310 -1.14 7.00 13.57
C LEU A 310 -1.78 5.66 13.20
N HIS A 311 -2.78 5.23 13.98
CA HIS A 311 -3.63 4.11 13.63
C HIS A 311 -4.79 4.62 12.76
N LEU A 312 -4.80 4.24 11.48
CA LEU A 312 -5.92 4.54 10.59
C LEU A 312 -7.06 3.55 10.84
N LYS A 313 -8.21 4.11 11.22
CA LYS A 313 -9.48 3.39 11.34
C LYS A 313 -10.35 3.66 10.10
N GLY A 314 -11.54 3.09 10.07
CA GLY A 314 -12.52 3.38 9.02
C GLY A 314 -12.87 4.86 8.91
N LEU A 315 -13.51 5.23 7.82
CA LEU A 315 -13.95 6.60 7.53
C LEU A 315 -15.13 7.05 8.40
N GLY A 316 -15.73 6.20 9.24
CA GLY A 316 -16.95 6.56 9.96
C GLY A 316 -18.05 7.02 9.01
N GLU A 317 -18.81 8.05 9.39
CA GLU A 317 -19.89 8.60 8.55
C GLU A 317 -19.40 9.16 7.21
N GLN A 318 -18.13 9.58 7.11
CA GLN A 318 -17.56 10.07 5.85
C GLN A 318 -17.48 8.98 4.76
N ALA A 319 -17.62 7.70 5.14
CA ALA A 319 -17.73 6.58 4.22
C ALA A 319 -18.96 6.66 3.29
N ALA A 320 -19.97 7.46 3.64
CA ALA A 320 -21.17 7.66 2.82
C ALA A 320 -20.84 8.13 1.39
N GLU A 321 -19.71 8.81 1.19
CA GLU A 321 -19.27 9.22 -0.15
C GLU A 321 -19.01 8.03 -1.08
N ILE A 322 -18.44 6.94 -0.56
CA ILE A 322 -18.20 5.71 -1.35
C ILE A 322 -19.52 5.13 -1.86
N ILE A 323 -20.53 5.12 -0.99
CA ILE A 323 -21.86 4.58 -1.30
C ILE A 323 -22.56 5.47 -2.34
N ARG A 324 -22.39 6.80 -2.21
CA ARG A 324 -22.92 7.78 -3.16
C ARG A 324 -22.28 7.70 -4.54
N GLU A 325 -20.95 7.56 -4.61
CA GLU A 325 -20.20 7.40 -5.87
C GLU A 325 -20.63 6.14 -6.64
N LYS A 326 -21.10 5.11 -5.92
CA LYS A 326 -21.63 3.86 -6.50
C LYS A 326 -23.12 3.93 -6.83
N GLU A 327 -23.74 5.09 -6.68
CA GLU A 327 -25.15 5.36 -6.99
C GLU A 327 -26.14 4.42 -6.28
N LEU A 328 -25.79 3.97 -5.06
CA LEU A 328 -26.69 3.14 -4.26
C LEU A 328 -27.87 3.94 -3.72
N THR A 329 -28.97 3.26 -3.43
CA THR A 329 -30.23 3.83 -2.92
C THR A 329 -30.39 3.58 -1.41
N ASP A 330 -31.51 3.99 -0.83
CA ASP A 330 -31.84 3.81 0.60
C ASP A 330 -30.82 4.49 1.56
N GLU A 331 -30.64 5.81 1.41
CA GLU A 331 -29.66 6.61 2.19
C GLU A 331 -29.84 6.47 3.71
N GLU A 332 -31.06 6.26 4.20
CA GLU A 332 -31.36 6.00 5.61
C GLU A 332 -30.70 4.72 6.15
N LYS A 333 -30.28 3.81 5.27
CA LYS A 333 -29.59 2.54 5.59
C LYS A 333 -28.08 2.59 5.46
N TRP A 334 -27.51 3.67 4.94
CA TRP A 334 -26.07 3.74 4.72
C TRP A 334 -25.27 3.67 6.01
N SER A 335 -25.79 4.25 7.10
CA SER A 335 -25.14 4.17 8.41
C SER A 335 -25.04 2.73 8.94
N ASP A 336 -26.06 1.90 8.72
CA ASP A 336 -26.07 0.48 9.08
C ASP A 336 -25.00 -0.28 8.26
N LEU A 337 -24.93 -0.02 6.95
CA LEU A 337 -23.94 -0.64 6.05
C LEU A 337 -22.50 -0.22 6.43
N ILE A 338 -22.29 1.07 6.70
CA ILE A 338 -21.01 1.62 7.14
C ILE A 338 -20.60 0.97 8.47
N ALA A 339 -21.52 0.82 9.42
CA ALA A 339 -21.21 0.17 10.69
C ALA A 339 -20.82 -1.30 10.50
N LEU A 340 -21.51 -2.03 9.63
CA LEU A 340 -21.27 -3.45 9.35
C LEU A 340 -19.85 -3.71 8.83
N TYR A 341 -19.38 -2.88 7.90
CA TYR A 341 -18.03 -2.95 7.32
C TYR A 341 -17.07 -1.92 7.94
N GLN A 342 -17.42 -1.38 9.12
CA GLN A 342 -16.64 -0.44 9.92
C GLN A 342 -16.10 0.79 9.17
N GLY A 343 -16.79 1.28 8.14
CA GLY A 343 -16.34 2.39 7.30
C GLY A 343 -15.04 2.10 6.56
N HIS A 344 -14.69 0.82 6.34
CA HIS A 344 -13.46 0.42 5.67
C HIS A 344 -13.55 0.69 4.15
N PRO A 345 -12.72 1.60 3.58
CA PRO A 345 -12.91 2.08 2.21
C PRO A 345 -12.92 0.99 1.14
N SER A 346 -11.94 0.09 1.17
CA SER A 346 -11.86 -0.99 0.18
C SER A 346 -12.97 -2.02 0.34
N TRP A 347 -13.45 -2.25 1.57
CA TRP A 347 -14.50 -3.25 1.79
C TRP A 347 -15.83 -2.70 1.33
N LEU A 348 -16.12 -1.43 1.66
CA LEU A 348 -17.31 -0.75 1.19
C LEU A 348 -17.35 -0.62 -0.33
N ASN A 349 -16.22 -0.41 -1.01
CA ASN A 349 -16.19 -0.40 -2.48
C ASN A 349 -16.56 -1.75 -3.10
N ILE A 350 -16.05 -2.85 -2.53
CA ILE A 350 -16.37 -4.22 -2.97
C ILE A 350 -17.85 -4.48 -2.73
N ILE A 351 -18.33 -4.28 -1.50
CA ILE A 351 -19.72 -4.56 -1.12
C ILE A 351 -20.70 -3.66 -1.86
N ALA A 352 -20.38 -2.38 -2.05
CA ALA A 352 -21.24 -1.49 -2.82
C ALA A 352 -21.40 -1.96 -4.28
N SER A 353 -20.34 -2.53 -4.86
CA SER A 353 -20.40 -3.13 -6.20
C SER A 353 -21.29 -4.38 -6.20
N THR A 354 -21.20 -5.23 -5.17
CA THR A 354 -22.11 -6.37 -4.99
C THR A 354 -23.57 -5.94 -4.82
N ILE A 355 -23.85 -4.88 -4.06
CA ILE A 355 -25.21 -4.35 -3.86
C ILE A 355 -25.79 -3.85 -5.18
N LEU A 356 -24.97 -3.15 -5.97
CA LEU A 356 -25.38 -2.70 -7.30
C LEU A 356 -25.71 -3.88 -8.22
N GLU A 357 -24.87 -4.91 -8.24
CA GLU A 357 -25.01 -6.08 -9.12
C GLU A 357 -26.20 -6.97 -8.74
N LEU A 358 -26.35 -7.31 -7.45
CA LEU A 358 -27.29 -8.33 -7.00
C LEU A 358 -28.63 -7.79 -6.51
N PHE A 359 -28.68 -6.51 -6.13
CA PHE A 359 -29.84 -5.90 -5.48
C PHE A 359 -30.32 -4.61 -6.16
N ASP A 360 -29.87 -4.36 -7.40
CA ASP A 360 -30.20 -3.17 -8.20
C ASP A 360 -29.90 -1.86 -7.44
N GLY A 361 -28.85 -1.87 -6.62
CA GLY A 361 -28.45 -0.72 -5.81
C GLY A 361 -29.24 -0.52 -4.51
N SER A 362 -30.19 -1.40 -4.15
CA SER A 362 -30.97 -1.27 -2.91
C SER A 362 -30.22 -1.79 -1.69
N VAL A 363 -29.76 -0.87 -0.83
CA VAL A 363 -29.12 -1.21 0.45
C VAL A 363 -30.13 -1.83 1.41
N SER A 364 -31.40 -1.41 1.37
CA SER A 364 -32.46 -2.00 2.20
C SER A 364 -32.69 -3.48 1.88
N ARG A 365 -32.64 -3.87 0.59
CA ARG A 365 -32.76 -5.29 0.20
C ARG A 365 -31.55 -6.11 0.64
N PHE A 366 -30.35 -5.57 0.48
CA PHE A 366 -29.12 -6.22 0.94
C PHE A 366 -29.13 -6.46 2.46
N LEU A 367 -29.61 -5.49 3.24
CA LEU A 367 -29.67 -5.56 4.71
C LEU A 367 -30.97 -6.19 5.25
N ALA A 368 -31.76 -6.86 4.41
CA ALA A 368 -33.04 -7.44 4.83
C ALA A 368 -32.87 -8.53 5.89
N ASP A 369 -31.84 -9.37 5.73
CA ASP A 369 -31.46 -10.41 6.69
C ASP A 369 -30.54 -9.81 7.76
N LYS A 370 -31.16 -9.41 8.88
CA LYS A 370 -30.43 -8.82 10.01
C LYS A 370 -29.51 -9.87 10.64
N ASN A 371 -28.22 -9.51 10.75
CA ASN A 371 -27.15 -10.15 11.54
C ASN A 371 -26.12 -10.99 10.77
N ASP A 372 -26.22 -11.17 9.46
CA ASP A 372 -25.15 -11.80 8.67
C ASP A 372 -24.32 -10.76 7.92
N ILE A 373 -22.99 -10.76 8.17
CA ILE A 373 -22.05 -10.00 7.36
C ILE A 373 -21.78 -10.83 6.10
N TYR A 374 -22.27 -10.36 4.96
CA TYR A 374 -21.89 -10.95 3.68
C TYR A 374 -20.42 -10.65 3.38
N LEU A 375 -19.63 -11.69 3.13
CA LEU A 375 -18.19 -11.56 2.86
C LEU A 375 -17.90 -11.55 1.36
N GLY A 376 -18.42 -12.52 0.60
CA GLY A 376 -18.26 -12.59 -0.85
C GLY A 376 -16.80 -12.37 -1.29
N ASP A 377 -16.58 -11.41 -2.18
CA ASP A 377 -15.25 -11.07 -2.71
C ASP A 377 -14.27 -10.50 -1.67
N LEU A 378 -14.69 -10.29 -0.42
CA LEU A 378 -13.78 -9.97 0.69
C LEU A 378 -12.99 -11.18 1.16
N GLU A 379 -13.52 -12.40 1.00
CA GLU A 379 -12.95 -13.63 1.59
C GLU A 379 -11.47 -13.85 1.25
N PRO A 380 -11.01 -13.75 -0.02
CA PRO A 380 -9.60 -13.99 -0.35
C PRO A 380 -8.65 -13.01 0.35
N PHE A 381 -9.09 -11.76 0.55
CA PHE A 381 -8.32 -10.76 1.26
C PHE A 381 -8.20 -11.12 2.75
N LEU A 382 -9.32 -11.49 3.38
CA LEU A 382 -9.35 -11.87 4.79
C LEU A 382 -8.52 -13.13 5.05
N GLU A 383 -8.64 -14.12 4.17
CA GLU A 383 -7.86 -15.37 4.20
C GLU A 383 -6.35 -15.07 4.22
N SER A 384 -5.86 -14.29 3.25
CA SER A 384 -4.44 -13.94 3.14
C SER A 384 -3.88 -13.26 4.41
N GLN A 385 -4.71 -12.50 5.13
CA GLN A 385 -4.30 -11.86 6.37
C GLN A 385 -4.27 -12.87 7.53
N LEU A 386 -5.20 -13.82 7.57
CA LEU A 386 -5.27 -14.85 8.61
C LEU A 386 -4.18 -15.92 8.46
N GLU A 387 -3.77 -16.26 7.24
CA GLU A 387 -2.65 -17.18 6.97
C GLU A 387 -1.32 -16.69 7.58
N ARG A 388 -1.17 -15.37 7.69
CA ARG A 388 0.02 -14.74 8.26
C ARG A 388 0.08 -14.80 9.78
N LEU A 389 -1.00 -15.19 10.45
CA LEU A 389 -1.05 -15.30 11.92
C LEU A 389 -0.30 -16.52 12.43
N SER A 390 0.32 -16.39 13.61
CA SER A 390 0.83 -17.55 14.34
C SER A 390 -0.30 -18.46 14.81
N GLU A 391 0.03 -19.71 15.14
CA GLU A 391 -0.94 -20.66 15.71
C GLU A 391 -1.59 -20.14 17.00
N SER A 392 -0.83 -19.45 17.85
CA SER A 392 -1.39 -18.81 19.05
C SER A 392 -2.33 -17.65 18.73
N GLU A 393 -2.02 -16.84 17.71
CA GLU A 393 -2.91 -15.78 17.22
C GLU A 393 -4.20 -16.36 16.64
N LYS A 394 -4.13 -17.44 15.86
CA LYS A 394 -5.31 -18.13 15.32
C LYS A 394 -6.21 -18.68 16.42
N LYS A 395 -5.64 -19.40 17.39
CA LYS A 395 -6.39 -19.94 18.55
C LYS A 395 -7.11 -18.84 19.33
N VAL A 396 -6.43 -17.72 19.60
CA VAL A 396 -7.03 -16.57 20.31
C VAL A 396 -8.05 -15.84 19.45
N GLY A 397 -7.78 -15.65 18.15
CA GLY A 397 -8.72 -15.04 17.21
C GLY A 397 -10.01 -15.83 17.10
N TYR A 398 -9.92 -17.16 17.00
CA TYR A 398 -11.06 -18.07 17.03
C TYR A 398 -11.85 -17.94 18.32
N TRP A 399 -11.16 -18.00 19.47
CA TRP A 399 -11.83 -17.81 20.75
C TRP A 399 -12.56 -16.47 20.85
N LEU A 400 -11.94 -15.36 20.43
CA LEU A 400 -12.60 -14.06 20.42
C LEU A 400 -13.79 -14.01 19.44
N ALA A 401 -13.71 -14.74 18.32
CA ALA A 401 -14.79 -14.82 17.36
C ALA A 401 -16.01 -15.63 17.87
N THR A 402 -15.85 -16.51 18.87
CA THR A 402 -16.99 -17.20 19.51
C THR A 402 -17.70 -16.36 20.57
N GLN A 403 -17.16 -15.20 20.94
CA GLN A 403 -17.75 -14.33 21.96
C GLN A 403 -18.69 -13.29 21.33
N ASP A 404 -19.90 -13.17 21.86
CA ASP A 404 -20.88 -12.17 21.39
C ASP A 404 -20.51 -10.74 21.81
N GLU A 405 -19.85 -10.59 22.96
CA GLU A 405 -19.41 -9.32 23.50
C GLU A 405 -17.89 -9.23 23.62
N ALA A 406 -17.38 -8.01 23.77
CA ALA A 406 -15.99 -7.78 24.13
C ALA A 406 -15.63 -8.50 25.44
N VAL A 407 -14.41 -9.03 25.49
CA VAL A 407 -13.93 -9.97 26.51
C VAL A 407 -12.92 -9.32 27.44
N ASP A 408 -12.98 -9.64 28.74
CA ASP A 408 -11.94 -9.27 29.71
C ASP A 408 -10.79 -10.26 29.61
N ILE A 409 -9.56 -9.79 29.42
CA ILE A 409 -8.35 -10.63 29.23
C ILE A 409 -7.93 -11.43 30.46
N SER A 410 -8.59 -11.23 31.61
CA SER A 410 -8.48 -12.13 32.75
C SER A 410 -9.21 -13.45 32.53
N GLN A 411 -10.14 -13.51 31.57
CA GLN A 411 -10.78 -14.74 31.11
C GLN A 411 -9.85 -15.50 30.17
N GLN A 412 -9.95 -16.83 30.18
CA GLN A 412 -9.17 -17.72 29.33
C GLN A 412 -10.13 -18.67 28.61
N PRO A 413 -9.89 -19.03 27.33
CA PRO A 413 -10.65 -20.07 26.67
C PRO A 413 -10.58 -21.37 27.47
N ALA A 414 -11.73 -21.96 27.79
CA ALA A 414 -11.84 -23.13 28.67
C ALA A 414 -11.04 -24.35 28.17
N ASP A 415 -10.92 -24.50 26.85
CA ASP A 415 -10.27 -25.63 26.17
C ASP A 415 -8.87 -25.30 25.61
N SER A 416 -8.23 -24.24 26.11
CA SER A 416 -6.96 -23.78 25.55
C SER A 416 -5.74 -24.35 26.26
N GLU A 417 -4.86 -25.01 25.48
CA GLU A 417 -3.48 -25.33 25.89
C GLU A 417 -2.59 -24.09 26.07
N LEU A 418 -3.07 -22.88 25.74
CA LEU A 418 -2.28 -21.66 25.85
C LEU A 418 -2.08 -21.26 27.32
N SER A 419 -0.84 -20.97 27.68
CA SER A 419 -0.53 -20.27 28.93
C SER A 419 -1.06 -18.83 28.92
N LYS A 420 -1.23 -18.22 30.10
CA LYS A 420 -1.62 -16.80 30.21
C LYS A 420 -0.66 -15.86 29.47
N SER A 421 0.63 -16.17 29.48
CA SER A 421 1.64 -15.38 28.77
C SER A 421 1.43 -15.45 27.26
N GLU A 422 1.15 -16.64 26.71
CA GLU A 422 0.90 -16.82 25.29
C GLU A 422 -0.40 -16.14 24.85
N LEU A 423 -1.46 -16.22 25.67
CA LEU A 423 -2.70 -15.48 25.44
C LEU A 423 -2.44 -13.97 25.32
N TRP A 424 -1.72 -13.38 26.28
CA TRP A 424 -1.43 -11.95 26.26
C TRP A 424 -0.53 -11.53 25.09
N GLN A 425 0.46 -12.36 24.74
CA GLN A 425 1.31 -12.12 23.57
C GLN A 425 0.50 -12.17 22.27
N ALA A 426 -0.40 -13.15 22.13
CA ALA A 426 -1.28 -13.26 20.97
C ALA A 426 -2.25 -12.08 20.86
N ILE A 427 -2.90 -11.66 21.96
CA ILE A 427 -3.77 -10.46 21.96
C ILE A 427 -2.99 -9.20 21.59
N GLN A 428 -1.80 -9.00 22.18
CA GLN A 428 -0.96 -7.85 21.82
C GLN A 428 -0.55 -7.89 20.34
N SER A 429 -0.27 -9.08 19.83
CA SER A 429 0.11 -9.31 18.43
C SER A 429 -1.03 -9.01 17.46
N LEU A 430 -2.23 -9.53 17.72
CA LEU A 430 -3.44 -9.24 16.96
C LEU A 430 -3.80 -7.74 16.98
N ALA A 431 -3.61 -7.08 18.12
CA ALA A 431 -3.80 -5.63 18.24
C ALA A 431 -2.79 -4.82 17.40
N ARG A 432 -1.53 -5.31 17.27
CA ARG A 432 -0.52 -4.70 16.38
C ARG A 432 -0.84 -4.88 14.89
N ARG A 433 -1.71 -5.84 14.55
CA ARG A 433 -2.24 -6.08 13.20
C ARG A 433 -3.57 -5.37 12.93
N GLY A 434 -4.14 -4.68 13.93
CA GLY A 434 -5.46 -4.05 13.82
C GLY A 434 -6.64 -5.04 13.79
N LEU A 435 -6.40 -6.32 14.08
CA LEU A 435 -7.44 -7.36 14.08
C LEU A 435 -8.23 -7.41 15.39
N VAL A 436 -7.62 -6.99 16.49
CA VAL A 436 -8.25 -6.93 17.81
C VAL A 436 -8.19 -5.49 18.32
N GLU A 437 -9.33 -4.99 18.78
CA GLU A 437 -9.45 -3.67 19.37
C GLU A 437 -9.66 -3.76 20.89
N LYS A 438 -9.05 -2.80 21.59
CA LYS A 438 -9.30 -2.56 23.01
C LYS A 438 -10.43 -1.54 23.13
N VAL A 439 -11.54 -1.94 23.74
CA VAL A 439 -12.73 -1.12 23.95
C VAL A 439 -12.96 -0.86 25.44
N LEU A 440 -13.51 0.29 25.78
CA LEU A 440 -13.86 0.62 27.17
C LEU A 440 -15.33 0.24 27.39
N VAL A 441 -15.59 -0.76 28.24
CA VAL A 441 -16.94 -1.19 28.62
C VAL A 441 -17.12 -0.91 30.10
N GLY A 442 -17.90 0.13 30.41
CA GLY A 442 -17.98 0.69 31.76
C GLY A 442 -16.62 1.24 32.20
N VAL A 443 -16.07 0.72 33.30
CA VAL A 443 -14.76 1.13 33.84
C VAL A 443 -13.60 0.21 33.44
N ARG A 444 -13.88 -0.88 32.71
CA ARG A 444 -12.86 -1.89 32.35
C ARG A 444 -12.60 -1.89 30.86
N SER A 445 -11.34 -2.09 30.52
CA SER A 445 -10.97 -2.35 29.14
C SER A 445 -11.23 -3.80 28.80
N LYS A 446 -11.99 -4.02 27.73
CA LYS A 446 -12.25 -5.32 27.13
C LYS A 446 -11.68 -5.36 25.72
N PHE A 447 -11.64 -6.54 25.12
CA PHE A 447 -11.05 -6.77 23.81
C PHE A 447 -12.03 -7.51 22.92
N GLN A 448 -12.12 -7.08 21.67
CA GLN A 448 -12.98 -7.72 20.68
C GLN A 448 -12.22 -7.85 19.37
N ILE A 449 -12.50 -8.91 18.64
CA ILE A 449 -12.01 -9.08 17.27
C ILE A 449 -12.82 -8.21 16.32
N ASN A 450 -12.21 -7.81 15.22
CA ASN A 450 -12.86 -7.10 14.13
C ASN A 450 -14.10 -7.90 13.64
N PRO A 451 -15.30 -7.28 13.52
CA PRO A 451 -16.54 -7.97 13.14
C PRO A 451 -16.48 -8.69 11.79
N VAL A 452 -15.81 -8.12 10.79
CA VAL A 452 -15.68 -8.75 9.46
C VAL A 452 -14.81 -10.00 9.54
N PHE A 453 -13.72 -9.95 10.32
CA PHE A 453 -12.90 -11.14 10.61
C PHE A 453 -13.64 -12.14 11.51
N LYS A 454 -14.47 -11.69 12.45
CA LYS A 454 -15.35 -12.56 13.25
C LYS A 454 -16.26 -13.38 12.34
N ALA A 455 -16.95 -12.72 11.40
CA ALA A 455 -17.82 -13.37 10.44
C ALA A 455 -17.05 -14.39 9.58
N TYR A 456 -15.87 -14.03 9.07
CA TYR A 456 -15.04 -14.95 8.29
C TYR A 456 -14.63 -16.18 9.09
N ILE A 457 -14.15 -16.00 10.33
CA ILE A 457 -13.73 -17.12 11.18
C ILE A 457 -14.93 -18.01 11.53
N GLN A 458 -16.10 -17.45 11.76
CA GLN A 458 -17.32 -18.20 12.06
C GLN A 458 -17.82 -19.00 10.86
N SER A 459 -17.78 -18.44 9.64
CA SER A 459 -18.17 -19.17 8.41
C SER A 459 -17.18 -20.28 8.04
N HIS A 460 -15.92 -20.17 8.47
CA HIS A 460 -14.85 -21.12 8.18
C HIS A 460 -14.44 -21.98 9.38
N ALA A 461 -15.27 -22.05 10.43
CA ALA A 461 -14.96 -22.77 11.67
C ALA A 461 -14.67 -24.28 11.50
N ASN A 462 -14.97 -24.86 10.33
CA ASN A 462 -14.69 -26.26 9.99
C ASN A 462 -13.32 -26.48 9.31
N LEU A 463 -12.55 -25.42 9.02
CA LEU A 463 -11.30 -25.49 8.26
C LEU A 463 -10.02 -25.44 9.11
N ILE A 464 -10.12 -25.41 10.45
CA ILE A 464 -8.97 -25.26 11.37
C ILE A 464 -9.05 -26.23 12.54
#